data_AF-T1A539-F1
#
_entry.id   AF-T1A539-F1
#
_cell.length_a   1.000
_cell.length_b   1.000
_cell.length_c   1.000
_cell.angle_alpha   90.00
_cell.angle_beta   90.00
_cell.angle_gamma   90.00
#
_symmetry.space_group_name_H-M   'P 1'
#
loop_
_entity.id
_entity.type
_entity.pdbx_description
1 polymer ?
#
loop_
_entity_poly.entity_id
_entity_poly.type
_entity_poly.pdbx_seq_one_letter_code
_entity_poly.pdbx_strand_id
1 'polypeptide(L)'
;VVGGLVAAGLIAILIVFSLMGRQGDSSVLFSNLSPGDSMEIQSHLDRLGVPYHVSKKGALIRVPSKDVYALRMQLSDEGLPRHHGAGFDIFNHPSLATTDFRPEGSVS
;
A
#
# COMPACT_ATOMS: atom_id res chain seq x y z
N VAL A 1 -40.73 -2.54 9.83
CA VAL A 1 -39.91 -1.31 9.87
C VAL A 1 -39.01 -1.26 11.11
N VAL A 2 -39.55 -1.47 12.32
CA VAL A 2 -38.76 -1.41 13.58
C VAL A 2 -37.56 -2.38 13.61
N GLY A 3 -37.72 -3.64 13.18
CA GLY A 3 -36.61 -4.61 13.15
C GLY A 3 -35.47 -4.25 12.18
N GLY A 4 -35.77 -3.55 11.08
CA GLY A 4 -34.77 -3.12 10.10
C GLY A 4 -33.91 -1.96 10.62
N LEU A 5 -34.51 -1.05 11.41
CA LEU A 5 -33.80 0.06 12.04
C LEU A 5 -32.81 -0.42 13.11
N VAL A 6 -33.18 -1.44 13.89
CA VAL A 6 -32.29 -2.01 14.92
C VAL A 6 -31.11 -2.73 14.29
N ALA A 7 -31.33 -3.50 13.22
CA ALA A 7 -30.26 -4.18 12.50
C ALA A 7 -29.29 -3.18 11.83
N ALA A 8 -29.81 -2.13 11.18
CA ALA A 8 -28.98 -1.08 10.59
C ALA A 8 -28.16 -0.33 11.65
N GLY A 9 -28.74 -0.07 12.82
CA GLY A 9 -28.04 0.57 13.95
C GLY A 9 -26.89 -0.27 14.48
N LEU A 10 -27.08 -1.58 14.65
CA LEU A 10 -26.02 -2.49 15.11
C LEU A 10 -24.86 -2.59 14.13
N ILE A 11 -25.15 -2.65 12.82
CA ILE A 11 -24.13 -2.68 11.78
C ILE A 11 -23.32 -1.36 11.78
N ALA A 12 -23.99 -0.22 11.89
CA ALA A 12 -23.33 1.08 11.98
C ALA A 12 -22.40 1.18 13.21
N ILE A 13 -22.84 0.68 14.36
CA ILE A 13 -22.03 0.65 15.60
C ILE A 13 -20.79 -0.23 15.41
N LEU A 14 -20.93 -1.40 14.80
CA LEU A 14 -19.79 -2.29 14.53
C LEU A 14 -18.77 -1.64 13.58
N ILE A 15 -19.24 -0.91 12.56
CA ILE A 15 -18.37 -0.17 11.64
C ILE A 15 -17.61 0.91 12.41
N VAL A 16 -18.30 1.74 13.20
CA VAL A 16 -17.67 2.81 13.99
C VAL A 16 -16.67 2.26 15.01
N PHE A 17 -17.02 1.19 15.71
CA PHE A 17 -16.13 0.55 16.69
C PHE A 17 -14.89 -0.06 16.03
N SER A 18 -15.05 -0.65 14.84
CA SER A 18 -13.96 -1.17 14.01
C SER A 18 -13.02 -0.06 13.49
N LEU A 19 -13.54 1.16 13.30
CA LEU A 19 -12.74 2.33 12.92
C LEU A 19 -11.95 2.90 14.13
N MET A 20 -12.52 2.85 15.33
CA MET A 20 -11.92 3.46 16.53
C MET A 20 -10.68 2.72 17.05
N GLY A 21 -10.60 1.39 16.88
CA GLY A 21 -9.49 0.56 17.38
C GLY A 21 -8.22 0.53 16.53
N ARG A 22 -8.10 1.38 15.49
CA ARG A 22 -7.06 1.23 14.44
C ARG A 22 -5.90 2.23 14.48
N GLN A 23 -5.77 3.02 15.55
CA GLN A 23 -4.72 4.05 15.68
C GLN A 23 -3.30 3.52 16.00
N GLY A 24 -3.11 2.22 16.29
CA GLY A 24 -1.83 1.70 16.80
C GLY A 24 -0.75 1.39 15.76
N ASP A 25 -1.10 0.77 14.63
CA ASP A 25 -0.09 0.22 13.70
C ASP A 25 -0.59 0.29 12.25
N SER A 26 -0.24 1.37 11.54
CA SER A 26 -0.49 1.49 10.10
C SER A 26 0.79 1.16 9.33
N SER A 27 0.75 0.17 8.45
CA SER A 27 1.88 -0.26 7.63
C SER A 27 1.62 -0.02 6.14
N VAL A 28 2.71 0.13 5.39
CA VAL A 28 2.66 0.40 3.95
C VAL A 28 2.20 -0.86 3.23
N LEU A 29 1.02 -0.79 2.61
CA LEU A 29 0.50 -1.87 1.77
C LEU A 29 1.27 -1.88 0.44
N PHE A 30 1.26 -0.71 -0.24
CA PHE A 30 1.92 -0.45 -1.51
C PHE A 30 2.56 0.95 -1.55
N SER A 31 3.65 1.05 -2.30
CA SER A 31 4.41 2.28 -2.54
C SER A 31 4.76 2.41 -4.02
N ASN A 32 4.93 3.65 -4.49
CA ASN A 32 5.23 3.98 -5.88
C ASN A 32 4.15 3.53 -6.87
N LEU A 33 2.87 3.63 -6.46
CA LEU A 33 1.74 3.30 -7.33
C LEU A 33 1.53 4.35 -8.42
N SER A 34 1.11 3.89 -9.60
CA SER A 34 0.58 4.78 -10.63
C SER A 34 -0.75 5.41 -10.14
N PRO A 35 -1.14 6.60 -10.63
CA PRO A 35 -2.44 7.18 -10.29
C PRO A 35 -3.62 6.25 -10.61
N GLY A 36 -3.53 5.46 -11.70
CA GLY A 36 -4.54 4.49 -12.09
C GLY A 36 -4.68 3.34 -11.09
N ASP A 37 -3.56 2.69 -10.77
CA ASP A 37 -3.51 1.55 -9.83
C ASP A 37 -3.95 1.99 -8.42
N SER A 38 -3.54 3.20 -8.01
CA SER A 38 -3.94 3.74 -6.71
C SER A 38 -5.45 3.95 -6.61
N MET A 39 -6.14 4.39 -7.68
CA MET A 39 -7.59 4.54 -7.69
C MET A 39 -8.31 3.19 -7.66
N GLU A 40 -7.81 2.20 -8.42
CA GLU A 40 -8.39 0.85 -8.43
C GLU A 40 -8.29 0.20 -7.05
N ILE A 41 -7.12 0.29 -6.40
CA ILE A 41 -6.90 -0.23 -5.04
C ILE A 41 -7.75 0.52 -4.00
N GLN A 42 -7.86 1.84 -4.07
CA GLN A 42 -8.73 2.62 -3.17
C GLN A 42 -10.19 2.19 -3.30
N SER A 43 -10.69 2.06 -4.53
CA SER A 43 -12.07 1.63 -4.79
C SER A 43 -12.37 0.24 -4.19
N HIS A 44 -11.35 -0.61 -4.13
CA HIS A 44 -11.48 -1.94 -3.57
C HIS A 44 -11.47 -1.91 -2.05
N LEU A 45 -10.53 -1.18 -1.45
CA LEU A 45 -10.47 -0.98 0.00
C LEU A 45 -11.76 -0.33 0.53
N ASP A 46 -12.36 0.59 -0.24
CA ASP A 46 -13.68 1.17 0.05
C ASP A 46 -14.79 0.11 0.08
N ARG A 47 -14.83 -0.80 -0.91
CA ARG A 47 -15.81 -1.92 -0.95
C ARG A 47 -15.64 -2.87 0.24
N LEU A 48 -14.40 -3.12 0.65
CA LEU A 48 -14.09 -3.97 1.80
C LEU A 48 -14.31 -3.27 3.14
N GLY A 49 -14.59 -1.96 3.14
CA GLY A 49 -14.74 -1.17 4.38
C GLY A 49 -13.44 -1.12 5.20
N VAL A 50 -12.30 -1.29 4.54
CA VAL A 50 -10.99 -1.23 5.21
C VAL A 50 -10.56 0.23 5.26
N PRO A 51 -10.24 0.78 6.43
CA PRO A 51 -9.68 2.12 6.52
C PRO A 51 -8.26 2.13 5.96
N TYR A 52 -8.00 3.07 5.07
CA TYR A 52 -6.70 3.26 4.45
C TYR A 52 -6.30 4.73 4.50
N HIS A 53 -4.98 4.97 4.44
CA HIS A 53 -4.40 6.29 4.35
C HIS A 53 -3.60 6.42 3.07
N VAL A 54 -3.96 7.43 2.27
CA VAL A 54 -3.25 7.77 1.04
C VAL A 54 -2.24 8.87 1.31
N SER A 55 -1.03 8.73 0.79
CA SER A 55 0.03 9.73 0.92
C SER A 55 0.77 9.90 -0.41
N LYS A 56 1.57 10.98 -0.52
CA LYS A 56 2.32 11.35 -1.74
C LYS A 56 1.46 11.31 -3.02
N LYS A 57 0.32 12.04 -3.02
CA LYS A 57 -0.60 12.17 -4.18
C LYS A 57 -1.13 10.83 -4.74
N GLY A 58 -1.37 9.82 -3.91
CA GLY A 58 -1.87 8.51 -4.38
C GLY A 58 -0.79 7.45 -4.55
N ALA A 59 0.48 7.84 -4.58
CA ALA A 59 1.59 6.90 -4.80
C ALA A 59 1.87 5.98 -3.61
N LEU A 60 1.29 6.22 -2.43
CA LEU A 60 1.51 5.42 -1.23
C LEU A 60 0.22 5.16 -0.48
N ILE A 61 -0.09 3.88 -0.25
CA ILE A 61 -1.29 3.44 0.47
C ILE A 61 -0.85 2.70 1.73
N ARG A 62 -1.35 3.16 2.89
CA ARG A 62 -1.13 2.52 4.19
C ARG A 62 -2.45 1.96 4.72
N VAL A 63 -2.37 0.80 5.36
CA VAL A 63 -3.49 0.11 5.98
C VAL A 63 -3.06 -0.42 7.36
N PRO A 64 -3.99 -0.82 8.24
CA PRO A 64 -3.64 -1.45 9.50
C PRO A 64 -2.71 -2.66 9.28
N SER A 65 -1.62 -2.75 10.03
CA SER A 65 -0.58 -3.79 9.87
C SER A 65 -1.13 -5.22 9.88
N LYS A 66 -2.20 -5.45 10.66
CA LYS A 66 -2.95 -6.71 10.72
C LYS A 66 -3.60 -7.12 9.40
N ASP A 67 -4.02 -6.15 8.60
CA ASP A 67 -4.80 -6.36 7.38
C ASP A 67 -3.88 -6.42 6.13
N VAL A 68 -2.61 -5.99 6.25
CA VAL A 68 -1.63 -5.91 5.12
C VAL A 68 -1.49 -7.24 4.38
N TYR A 69 -1.27 -8.34 5.11
CA TYR A 69 -0.99 -9.63 4.48
C TYR A 69 -2.23 -10.18 3.76
N ALA A 70 -3.39 -10.11 4.42
CA ALA A 70 -4.67 -10.53 3.85
C ALA A 70 -5.03 -9.71 2.60
N LEU A 71 -4.85 -8.39 2.67
CA LEU A 71 -5.13 -7.49 1.55
C LEU A 71 -4.18 -7.72 0.38
N ARG A 72 -2.89 -7.98 0.62
CA ARG A 72 -1.96 -8.36 -0.46
C ARG A 72 -2.40 -9.62 -1.16
N MET A 73 -2.85 -10.63 -0.41
CA MET A 73 -3.31 -11.88 -0.98
C MET A 73 -4.59 -11.67 -1.81
N GLN A 74 -5.57 -10.94 -1.29
CA GLN A 74 -6.81 -10.61 -2.01
C GLN A 74 -6.57 -9.76 -3.25
N LEU A 75 -5.75 -8.72 -3.15
CA LEU A 75 -5.43 -7.86 -4.29
C LEU A 75 -4.63 -8.62 -5.35
N SER A 76 -3.75 -9.53 -4.95
CA SER A 76 -3.03 -10.41 -5.89
C SER A 76 -3.97 -11.34 -6.65
N ASP A 77 -5.02 -11.85 -6.00
CA ASP A 77 -6.06 -12.68 -6.64
C ASP A 77 -6.80 -11.91 -7.74
N GLU A 78 -6.96 -10.60 -7.56
CA GLU A 78 -7.53 -9.70 -8.57
C GLU A 78 -6.52 -9.19 -9.60
N GLY A 79 -5.25 -9.61 -9.52
CA GLY A 79 -4.19 -9.15 -10.42
C GLY A 79 -3.72 -7.72 -10.15
N LEU A 80 -3.97 -7.21 -8.94
CA LEU A 80 -3.51 -5.91 -8.47
C LEU A 80 -2.26 -6.05 -7.58
N PRO A 81 -1.28 -5.14 -7.70
CA PRO A 81 -1.19 -4.05 -8.66
C PRO A 81 -0.73 -4.55 -10.04
N ARG A 82 -1.40 -4.10 -11.11
CA ARG A 82 -1.05 -4.50 -12.50
C ARG A 82 0.36 -4.05 -12.87
N HIS A 83 0.82 -2.95 -12.27
CA HIS A 83 2.18 -2.47 -12.39
C HIS A 83 2.90 -2.81 -11.08
N HIS A 84 3.75 -3.85 -11.11
CA HIS A 84 4.65 -4.21 -10.02
C HIS A 84 5.65 -3.05 -9.77
N GLY A 85 5.25 -2.06 -8.98
CA GLY A 85 6.10 -0.96 -8.57
C GLY A 85 7.16 -1.43 -7.56
N ALA A 86 8.38 -0.89 -7.73
CA ALA A 86 9.55 -0.96 -6.83
C ALA A 86 10.64 -2.00 -7.15
N GLY A 87 10.83 -2.39 -8.41
CA GLY A 87 12.04 -3.10 -8.86
C GLY A 87 13.08 -2.24 -9.60
N PHE A 88 12.68 -1.12 -10.23
CA PHE A 88 13.52 -0.44 -11.24
C PHE A 88 14.33 0.76 -10.74
N ASP A 89 14.01 1.37 -9.60
CA ASP A 89 14.78 2.51 -9.08
C ASP A 89 16.16 2.11 -8.53
N ILE A 90 16.34 0.86 -8.09
CA ILE A 90 17.62 0.36 -7.57
C ILE A 90 18.65 0.15 -8.70
N PHE A 91 18.19 -0.12 -9.93
CA PHE A 91 19.06 -0.32 -11.09
C PHE A 91 19.38 0.97 -11.86
N ASN A 92 18.70 2.08 -11.53
CA ASN A 92 18.93 3.37 -12.20
C ASN A 92 19.90 4.28 -11.44
N HIS A 93 20.52 3.78 -10.37
CA HIS A 93 21.67 4.43 -9.73
C HIS A 93 22.97 3.87 -10.30
N PRO A 94 23.67 4.57 -11.22
CA PRO A 94 24.99 4.16 -11.72
C PRO A 94 26.12 4.22 -10.66
N SER A 95 25.81 4.37 -9.37
CA SER A 95 26.79 4.68 -8.33
C SER A 95 27.61 3.48 -7.83
N LEU A 96 27.40 2.26 -8.34
CA LEU A 96 28.13 1.06 -7.90
C LEU A 96 29.16 0.53 -8.92
N ALA A 97 29.17 1.02 -10.17
CA ALA A 97 30.11 0.56 -11.20
C ALA A 97 31.39 1.40 -11.32
N THR A 98 31.46 2.55 -10.65
CA THR A 98 32.61 3.47 -10.74
C THR A 98 33.41 3.46 -9.45
N THR A 99 33.82 2.28 -8.98
CA THR A 99 35.02 2.23 -8.13
C THR A 99 36.20 2.42 -9.07
N ASP A 100 36.72 3.64 -9.08
CA ASP A 100 37.92 4.11 -9.78
C ASP A 100 39.11 3.19 -9.46
N PHE A 101 39.29 2.12 -10.27
CA PHE A 101 40.49 1.30 -10.24
C PHE A 101 41.59 2.10 -10.94
N ARG A 102 42.36 2.84 -10.14
CA ARG A 102 43.59 3.52 -10.56
C ARG A 102 44.75 2.55 -10.37
N PRO A 103 45.34 1.96 -11.43
CA PRO A 103 46.58 1.22 -11.32
C PRO A 103 47.69 2.25 -11.14
N GLU A 104 48.14 2.44 -9.90
CA GLU A 104 49.32 3.22 -9.60
C GLU A 104 50.55 2.37 -9.97
N GLY A 105 51.14 2.64 -11.14
CA GLY A 105 52.34 1.92 -11.55
C GLY A 105 52.68 2.09 -13.02
N SER A 106 53.20 3.25 -13.41
CA SER A 106 54.26 3.37 -14.42
C SER A 106 54.60 4.84 -14.67
N VAL A 107 55.70 5.32 -14.13
CA VAL A 107 56.58 6.26 -14.82
C VAL A 107 58.00 5.99 -14.33
N SER A 108 58.80 5.44 -15.24
CA SER A 108 60.26 5.35 -15.19
C SER A 108 60.89 6.72 -15.45
#